data_AF-A0A1Q3N3R6-F1
#
_entry.id   AF-A0A1Q3N3R6-F1
#
_cell.length_a   1.000
_cell.length_b   1.000
_cell.length_c   1.000
_cell.angle_alpha   90.00
_cell.angle_beta   90.00
_cell.angle_gamma   90.00
#
_symmetry.space_group_name_H-M   'P 1'
#
loop_
_entity.id
_entity.type
_entity.pdbx_description
1 polymer ?
#
loop_
_entity_poly.entity_id
_entity_poly.type
_entity_poly.pdbx_seq_one_letter_code
_entity_poly.pdbx_strand_id
1 'polypeptide(L)'
;MNNELLKIAIRYNAVYVENVQSVTAKTIRQPAANLAANLNKIGYTVSEDLLHQLNFMTAQQLLAIYEAFVDVLQIKNNWNPLVKGWDIPTLETREDHWFTFIANIFKNPKGVTLACGHLIPENTFALERYNGCPFCGTPFELNDAVYLSQGSKMKELALWEDEDAQAVLNNLLASKTALDATQIDTLKVLLRYFDIPDVAIGMKETMVVVADALKEAGKAEQASVLFTSPVDIMRYLWYKHTGFLQLIEPKTILKRIANNNRHMLPFLDTARQSQKTAEAVLKLKYSRSESKIVVQWLNNLPMNTEQSAILMHPKRAMWVRFIRALRLAEYSKQKGMEKLKELLDVFYNQLYEVPAGVIEHYRLKADAEKTFALLQARPSMFARSLFANMLWFGAAETLSAFSAVADKIPARLLFTLNSYAKNYFDRTQNRIVKPLGGTNKTIKANRLLELYTDAQLQAMIDAVEDMCLHEMERRYASVENENKTIFIDKSLFYMPIPIGDRAASVQNLPVALMGTHFPLEGNAVRLFMQWGKGMKAQHLDMDLSCLIAYDDKMDNCSYYNLSTTGARHSGDIRSIPNDVCKCKLTLTTND
;
A
#
# COMPACT_ATOMS: atom_id res chain seq x y z
N MET A 1 -23.36 -2.36 22.38
CA MET A 1 -23.13 -1.87 20.99
C MET A 1 -21.79 -1.20 20.93
N ASN A 2 -20.81 -1.98 20.52
CA ASN A 2 -19.45 -1.55 20.27
C ASN A 2 -19.37 -0.77 18.95
N ASN A 3 -19.21 0.55 19.05
CA ASN A 3 -19.15 1.43 17.90
C ASN A 3 -17.89 1.19 17.04
N GLU A 4 -16.78 0.70 17.61
CA GLU A 4 -15.57 0.42 16.82
C GLU A 4 -15.76 -0.83 15.93
N LEU A 5 -16.31 -1.92 16.47
CA LEU A 5 -16.60 -3.14 15.71
C LEU A 5 -17.68 -2.93 14.65
N LEU A 6 -18.70 -2.12 14.96
CA LEU A 6 -19.71 -1.74 13.98
C LEU A 6 -19.11 -0.99 12.78
N LYS A 7 -18.21 -0.04 13.02
CA LYS A 7 -17.52 0.69 11.95
C LYS A 7 -16.67 -0.23 11.07
N ILE A 8 -16.06 -1.26 11.66
CA ILE A 8 -15.36 -2.29 10.89
C ILE A 8 -16.35 -3.07 10.03
N ALA A 9 -17.43 -3.60 10.61
CA ALA A 9 -18.40 -4.42 9.91
C ALA A 9 -18.94 -3.74 8.64
N ILE A 10 -19.18 -2.43 8.72
CA ILE A 10 -19.66 -1.64 7.57
C ILE A 10 -18.66 -1.69 6.39
N ARG A 11 -17.34 -1.75 6.64
CA ARG A 11 -16.30 -1.88 5.60
C ARG A 11 -16.38 -3.21 4.83
N TYR A 12 -17.03 -4.20 5.42
CA TYR A 12 -17.23 -5.55 4.86
C TYR A 12 -18.67 -5.78 4.40
N ASN A 13 -19.48 -4.72 4.30
CA ASN A 13 -20.92 -4.78 4.03
C ASN A 13 -21.68 -5.62 5.08
N ALA A 14 -21.44 -5.34 6.37
CA ALA A 14 -22.12 -6.00 7.46
C ALA A 14 -22.47 -5.05 8.61
N VAL A 15 -23.34 -5.50 9.52
CA VAL A 15 -23.67 -4.83 10.77
C VAL A 15 -23.36 -5.77 11.92
N TYR A 16 -22.41 -5.37 12.77
CA TYR A 16 -22.00 -6.17 13.94
C TYR A 16 -22.98 -6.01 15.10
N VAL A 17 -23.36 -7.15 15.70
CA VAL A 17 -24.32 -7.23 16.79
C VAL A 17 -23.83 -8.22 17.85
N GLU A 18 -23.64 -7.75 19.09
CA GLU A 18 -23.10 -8.56 20.21
C GLU A 18 -24.04 -9.65 20.71
N ASN A 19 -25.36 -9.46 20.58
CA ASN A 19 -26.37 -10.38 21.10
C ASN A 19 -27.46 -10.57 20.06
N VAL A 20 -27.30 -11.57 19.20
CA VAL A 20 -28.28 -11.94 18.19
C VAL A 20 -29.47 -12.65 18.84
N GLN A 21 -30.68 -12.25 18.48
CA GLN A 21 -31.90 -12.96 18.87
C GLN A 21 -32.36 -13.77 17.67
N SER A 22 -32.35 -15.09 17.81
CA SER A 22 -32.72 -16.05 16.75
C SER A 22 -34.24 -16.16 16.52
N VAL A 23 -34.99 -15.06 16.71
CA VAL A 23 -36.45 -15.06 16.63
C VAL A 23 -36.90 -14.36 15.35
N THR A 24 -37.60 -15.06 14.48
CA THR A 24 -38.22 -14.47 13.28
C THR A 24 -39.49 -13.72 13.66
N ALA A 25 -39.52 -12.40 13.44
CA ALA A 25 -40.71 -11.59 13.65
C ALA A 25 -41.57 -11.53 12.37
N LYS A 26 -42.88 -11.82 12.50
CA LYS A 26 -43.83 -11.75 11.36
C LYS A 26 -44.16 -10.32 10.91
N THR A 27 -43.97 -9.33 11.78
CA THR A 27 -44.29 -7.92 11.51
C THR A 27 -43.09 -7.02 11.79
N ILE A 28 -42.74 -6.19 10.82
CA ILE A 28 -41.64 -5.23 10.93
C ILE A 28 -42.12 -3.98 11.66
N ARG A 29 -41.38 -3.55 12.68
CA ARG A 29 -41.62 -2.31 13.42
C ARG A 29 -41.22 -1.11 12.58
N GLN A 30 -41.99 -0.04 12.71
CA GLN A 30 -41.78 1.20 11.96
C GLN A 30 -40.34 1.77 12.05
N PRO A 31 -39.66 1.79 13.21
CA PRO A 31 -38.27 2.26 13.28
C PRO A 31 -37.28 1.43 12.45
N ALA A 32 -37.42 0.09 12.45
CA ALA A 32 -36.56 -0.81 11.67
C ALA A 32 -36.81 -0.64 10.15
N ALA A 33 -38.08 -0.51 9.75
CA ALA A 33 -38.44 -0.21 8.36
C ALA A 33 -37.87 1.15 7.90
N ASN A 34 -37.93 2.18 8.75
CA ASN A 34 -37.37 3.49 8.45
C ASN A 34 -35.84 3.46 8.32
N LEU A 35 -35.15 2.68 9.15
CA LEU A 35 -33.70 2.50 9.03
C LEU A 35 -33.35 1.83 7.70
N ALA A 36 -34.00 0.72 7.34
CA ALA A 36 -33.78 0.03 6.07
C ALA A 36 -34.06 0.96 4.87
N ALA A 37 -35.12 1.76 4.92
CA ALA A 37 -35.42 2.75 3.88
C ALA A 37 -34.33 3.83 3.76
N ASN A 38 -33.74 4.26 4.89
CA ASN A 38 -32.64 5.23 4.87
C ASN A 38 -31.33 4.61 4.35
N LEU A 39 -31.04 3.35 4.67
CA LEU A 39 -29.91 2.60 4.11
C LEU A 39 -30.06 2.39 2.60
N ASN A 40 -31.28 2.10 2.12
CA ASN A 40 -31.60 1.99 0.69
C ASN A 40 -31.28 3.29 -0.07
N LYS A 41 -31.56 4.47 0.52
CA LYS A 41 -31.20 5.76 -0.08
C LYS A 41 -29.68 5.96 -0.24
N ILE A 42 -28.89 5.25 0.57
CA ILE A 42 -27.41 5.31 0.55
C ILE A 42 -26.83 4.17 -0.33
N GLY A 43 -27.68 3.31 -0.90
CA GLY A 43 -27.29 2.22 -1.80
C GLY A 43 -27.05 0.87 -1.12
N TYR A 44 -27.56 0.68 0.10
CA TYR A 44 -27.47 -0.58 0.85
C TYR A 44 -28.83 -1.20 1.07
N THR A 45 -28.93 -2.52 0.90
CA THR A 45 -30.08 -3.33 1.34
C THR A 45 -29.67 -4.19 2.54
N VAL A 46 -30.62 -4.71 3.29
CA VAL A 46 -30.36 -5.58 4.45
C VAL A 46 -30.73 -7.03 4.12
N SER A 47 -29.90 -7.97 4.57
CA SER A 47 -30.25 -9.40 4.56
C SER A 47 -31.46 -9.68 5.47
N GLU A 48 -32.13 -10.82 5.23
CA GLU A 48 -33.31 -11.22 6.01
C GLU A 48 -32.98 -11.39 7.51
N ASP A 49 -31.86 -12.06 7.82
CA ASP A 49 -31.38 -12.26 9.19
C ASP A 49 -31.11 -10.94 9.90
N LEU A 50 -30.44 -10.00 9.22
CA LEU A 50 -30.20 -8.67 9.76
C LEU A 50 -31.52 -7.91 9.97
N LEU A 51 -32.46 -7.98 9.04
CA LEU A 51 -33.75 -7.30 9.15
C LEU A 51 -34.54 -7.78 10.37
N HIS A 52 -34.55 -9.10 10.63
CA HIS A 52 -35.16 -9.65 11.83
C HIS A 52 -34.48 -9.10 13.08
N GLN A 53 -33.14 -9.08 13.11
CA GLN A 53 -32.39 -8.57 14.25
C GLN A 53 -32.62 -7.07 14.51
N LEU A 54 -32.67 -6.24 13.46
CA LEU A 54 -33.01 -4.81 13.57
C LEU A 54 -34.38 -4.60 14.21
N ASN A 55 -35.31 -5.54 14.03
CA ASN A 55 -36.65 -5.45 14.58
C ASN A 55 -36.71 -5.58 16.11
N PHE A 56 -35.72 -6.24 16.73
CA PHE A 56 -35.60 -6.40 18.18
C PHE A 56 -34.77 -5.30 18.84
N MET A 57 -34.07 -4.49 18.05
CA MET A 57 -33.24 -3.41 18.57
C MET A 57 -34.07 -2.23 19.08
N THR A 58 -33.53 -1.55 20.09
CA THR A 58 -34.06 -0.29 20.58
C THR A 58 -33.83 0.84 19.57
N ALA A 59 -34.65 1.90 19.64
CA ALA A 59 -34.49 3.07 18.77
C ALA A 59 -33.08 3.70 18.87
N GLN A 60 -32.47 3.68 20.06
CA GLN A 60 -31.12 4.19 20.28
C GLN A 60 -30.06 3.35 19.55
N GLN A 61 -30.21 2.02 19.53
CA GLN A 61 -29.31 1.13 18.79
C GLN A 61 -29.45 1.33 17.27
N LEU A 62 -30.68 1.43 16.76
CA LEU A 62 -30.94 1.70 15.35
C LEU A 62 -30.34 3.05 14.90
N LEU A 63 -30.45 4.07 15.75
CA LEU A 63 -29.83 5.38 15.50
C LEU A 63 -28.30 5.28 15.48
N ALA A 64 -27.70 4.54 16.41
CA ALA A 64 -26.25 4.31 16.44
C ALA A 64 -25.75 3.61 15.17
N ILE A 65 -26.53 2.66 14.62
CA ILE A 65 -26.22 2.04 13.31
C ILE A 65 -26.19 3.10 12.21
N TYR A 66 -27.25 3.91 12.11
CA TYR A 66 -27.32 4.97 11.12
C TYR A 66 -26.16 5.98 11.25
N GLU A 67 -25.85 6.42 12.47
CA GLU A 67 -24.74 7.33 12.74
C GLU A 67 -23.38 6.73 12.37
N ALA A 68 -23.18 5.43 12.60
CA ALA A 68 -21.97 4.74 12.17
C ALA A 68 -21.85 4.70 10.63
N PHE A 69 -22.94 4.48 9.90
CA PHE A 69 -22.93 4.58 8.42
C PHE A 69 -22.62 6.00 7.95
N VAL A 70 -23.23 7.01 8.57
CA VAL A 70 -22.98 8.43 8.27
C VAL A 70 -21.51 8.78 8.48
N ASP A 71 -20.90 8.32 9.57
CA ASP A 71 -19.47 8.51 9.81
C ASP A 71 -18.64 7.69 8.82
N VAL A 72 -18.79 6.36 8.71
CA VAL A 72 -17.94 5.52 7.85
C VAL A 72 -17.95 5.98 6.39
N LEU A 73 -19.13 6.27 5.84
CA LEU A 73 -19.29 6.72 4.45
C LEU A 73 -19.05 8.23 4.29
N GLN A 74 -18.81 8.95 5.39
CA GLN A 74 -18.54 10.39 5.41
C GLN A 74 -19.60 11.20 4.63
N ILE A 75 -20.87 10.81 4.80
CA ILE A 75 -22.01 11.31 4.02
C ILE A 75 -22.17 12.83 4.20
N LYS A 76 -21.85 13.33 5.39
CA LYS A 76 -21.94 14.75 5.77
C LYS A 76 -20.73 15.58 5.35
N ASN A 77 -19.65 14.96 4.88
CA ASN A 77 -18.45 15.71 4.49
C ASN A 77 -18.57 16.17 3.05
N ASN A 78 -19.45 17.11 2.74
CA ASN A 78 -19.55 17.63 1.37
C ASN A 78 -18.98 19.04 1.24
N TRP A 79 -18.31 19.26 0.12
CA TRP A 79 -17.78 20.53 -0.31
C TRP A 79 -18.50 20.93 -1.58
N ASN A 80 -18.73 22.23 -1.75
CA ASN A 80 -19.03 22.74 -3.07
C ASN A 80 -17.76 22.62 -3.92
N PRO A 81 -17.85 22.09 -5.16
CA PRO A 81 -16.73 22.17 -6.09
C PRO A 81 -16.31 23.64 -6.22
N LEU A 82 -15.01 23.89 -6.40
CA LEU A 82 -14.48 25.25 -6.56
C LEU A 82 -15.20 25.99 -7.71
N VAL A 83 -15.60 25.25 -8.74
CA VAL A 83 -16.36 25.73 -9.91
C VAL A 83 -17.84 25.33 -9.82
N LYS A 84 -18.75 26.29 -9.94
CA LYS A 84 -20.19 26.11 -10.14
C LYS A 84 -20.46 25.58 -11.55
N GLY A 85 -21.29 24.55 -11.67
CA GLY A 85 -21.51 23.88 -12.95
C GLY A 85 -20.20 23.35 -13.53
N TRP A 86 -19.46 22.59 -12.71
CA TRP A 86 -18.15 22.02 -13.05
C TRP A 86 -18.16 21.14 -14.32
N ASP A 87 -19.34 20.71 -14.76
CA ASP A 87 -19.58 20.00 -15.99
C ASP A 87 -19.47 20.90 -17.24
N ILE A 88 -19.46 22.21 -17.08
CA ILE A 88 -19.29 23.19 -18.16
C ILE A 88 -17.84 23.73 -18.12
N PRO A 89 -17.07 23.71 -19.22
CA PRO A 89 -15.71 24.23 -19.24
C PRO A 89 -15.63 25.71 -18.84
N THR A 90 -14.65 26.10 -18.03
CA THR A 90 -14.43 27.49 -17.62
C THR A 90 -13.78 28.36 -18.71
N LEU A 91 -13.26 27.73 -19.78
CA LEU A 91 -12.56 28.36 -20.91
C LEU A 91 -11.28 29.13 -20.51
N GLU A 92 -10.70 28.79 -19.36
CA GLU A 92 -9.46 29.37 -18.87
C GLU A 92 -8.25 28.85 -19.63
N THR A 93 -7.28 29.74 -19.84
CA THR A 93 -6.02 29.44 -20.52
C THR A 93 -4.84 29.47 -19.55
N ARG A 94 -3.71 28.91 -19.97
CA ARG A 94 -2.45 29.00 -19.20
C ARG A 94 -2.00 30.45 -18.99
N GLU A 95 -2.36 31.35 -19.90
CA GLU A 95 -1.99 32.75 -19.84
C GLU A 95 -2.72 33.47 -18.70
N ASP A 96 -4.00 33.15 -18.47
CA ASP A 96 -4.82 33.74 -17.39
C ASP A 96 -4.23 33.47 -16.00
N HIS A 97 -3.74 32.25 -15.77
CA HIS A 97 -3.05 31.88 -14.55
C HIS A 97 -1.71 32.62 -14.39
N TRP A 98 -0.96 32.79 -15.49
CA TRP A 98 0.31 33.51 -15.50
C TRP A 98 0.12 35.02 -15.21
N PHE A 99 -0.87 35.65 -15.84
CA PHE A 99 -1.20 37.06 -15.60
C PHE A 99 -1.61 37.29 -14.15
N THR A 100 -2.41 36.40 -13.59
CA THR A 100 -2.85 36.48 -12.19
C THR A 100 -1.70 36.28 -11.21
N PHE A 101 -0.76 35.38 -11.51
CA PHE A 101 0.46 35.21 -10.73
C PHE A 101 1.30 36.50 -10.68
N ILE A 102 1.54 37.13 -11.84
CA ILE A 102 2.27 38.39 -11.94
C ILE A 102 1.53 39.50 -11.18
N ALA A 103 0.21 39.60 -11.32
CA ALA A 103 -0.59 40.62 -10.65
C ALA A 103 -0.50 40.55 -9.13
N ASN A 104 -0.46 39.33 -8.55
CA ASN A 104 -0.32 39.12 -7.11
C ASN A 104 1.11 39.40 -6.60
N ILE A 105 2.14 39.25 -7.44
CA ILE A 105 3.52 39.62 -7.10
C ILE A 105 3.72 41.14 -7.10
N PHE A 106 3.23 41.83 -8.13
CA PHE A 106 3.47 43.26 -8.32
C PHE A 106 2.34 44.16 -7.76
N LYS A 107 1.29 43.58 -7.19
CA LYS A 107 0.12 44.28 -6.61
C LYS A 107 -0.47 45.34 -7.53
N ASN A 108 -0.81 44.94 -8.75
CA ASN A 108 -1.46 45.81 -9.73
C ASN A 108 -2.86 46.23 -9.23
N PRO A 109 -3.30 47.50 -9.28
CA PRO A 109 -4.60 47.91 -8.70
C PRO A 109 -5.84 47.52 -9.51
N LYS A 110 -5.72 46.96 -10.72
CA LYS A 110 -6.88 46.62 -11.57
C LYS A 110 -7.33 45.17 -11.37
N GLY A 111 -8.41 44.97 -10.61
CA GLY A 111 -9.01 43.65 -10.38
C GLY A 111 -9.86 43.58 -9.11
N VAL A 112 -10.38 42.38 -8.82
CA VAL A 112 -11.19 42.09 -7.63
C VAL A 112 -10.33 41.37 -6.60
N THR A 113 -10.25 41.92 -5.39
CA THR A 113 -9.60 41.24 -4.25
C THR A 113 -10.59 40.32 -3.56
N LEU A 114 -10.27 39.03 -3.48
CA LEU A 114 -11.11 38.01 -2.84
C LEU A 114 -10.81 37.89 -1.34
N ALA A 115 -11.67 37.20 -0.58
CA ALA A 115 -11.54 37.03 0.88
C ALA A 115 -10.21 36.38 1.33
N CYS A 116 -9.58 35.59 0.46
CA CYS A 116 -8.24 35.02 0.67
C CYS A 116 -7.09 36.03 0.56
N GLY A 117 -7.36 37.29 0.19
CA GLY A 117 -6.35 38.35 0.00
C GLY A 117 -5.71 38.40 -1.38
N HIS A 118 -6.02 37.47 -2.29
CA HIS A 118 -5.52 37.48 -3.66
C HIS A 118 -6.34 38.43 -4.56
N LEU A 119 -5.62 39.10 -5.46
CA LEU A 119 -6.20 39.93 -6.49
C LEU A 119 -6.39 39.12 -7.77
N ILE A 120 -7.59 39.15 -8.32
CA ILE A 120 -7.92 38.56 -9.62
C ILE A 120 -8.07 39.67 -10.66
N PRO A 121 -7.19 39.75 -11.68
CA PRO A 121 -7.30 40.75 -12.74
C PRO A 121 -8.60 40.61 -13.55
N GLU A 122 -9.11 41.72 -14.07
CA GLU A 122 -10.31 41.72 -14.92
C GLU A 122 -10.14 40.80 -16.14
N ASN A 123 -11.21 40.10 -16.52
CA ASN A 123 -11.29 39.19 -17.67
C ASN A 123 -10.36 37.95 -17.64
N THR A 124 -9.72 37.64 -16.51
CA THR A 124 -8.91 36.41 -16.39
C THR A 124 -9.74 35.19 -15.97
N PHE A 125 -10.68 35.39 -15.04
CA PHE A 125 -11.54 34.32 -14.53
C PHE A 125 -13.00 34.79 -14.45
N ALA A 126 -13.92 33.90 -14.83
CA ALA A 126 -15.36 34.08 -14.68
C ALA A 126 -15.79 33.90 -13.20
N LEU A 127 -15.54 34.91 -12.35
CA LEU A 127 -15.69 34.82 -10.89
C LEU A 127 -17.10 34.37 -10.43
N GLU A 128 -18.14 34.68 -11.19
CA GLU A 128 -19.52 34.23 -10.96
C GLU A 128 -19.66 32.70 -11.00
N ARG A 129 -18.73 32.01 -11.67
CA ARG A 129 -18.66 30.56 -11.76
C ARG A 129 -17.84 29.92 -10.65
N TYR A 130 -17.35 30.69 -9.70
CA TYR A 130 -16.50 30.19 -8.62
C TYR A 130 -17.18 30.26 -7.25
N ASN A 131 -17.03 29.20 -6.45
CA ASN A 131 -17.41 29.11 -5.03
C ASN A 131 -16.23 29.46 -4.10
N GLY A 132 -15.10 29.89 -4.67
CA GLY A 132 -13.84 30.13 -3.98
C GLY A 132 -12.86 30.93 -4.85
N CYS A 133 -11.60 30.98 -4.46
CA CYS A 133 -10.57 31.68 -5.24
C CYS A 133 -10.02 30.78 -6.37
N PRO A 134 -10.07 31.19 -7.65
CA PRO A 134 -9.51 30.43 -8.77
C PRO A 134 -7.97 30.34 -8.75
N PHE A 135 -7.31 31.28 -8.08
CA PHE A 135 -5.84 31.35 -8.03
C PHE A 135 -5.23 30.45 -6.94
N CYS A 136 -5.73 30.54 -5.71
CA CYS A 136 -5.20 29.78 -4.57
C CYS A 136 -6.06 28.57 -4.17
N GLY A 137 -7.19 28.36 -4.84
CA GLY A 137 -8.08 27.22 -4.59
C GLY A 137 -8.77 27.22 -3.23
N THR A 138 -8.80 28.36 -2.51
CA THR A 138 -9.49 28.45 -1.22
C THR A 138 -11.00 28.51 -1.43
N PRO A 139 -11.78 27.53 -0.95
CA PRO A 139 -13.24 27.57 -1.01
C PRO A 139 -13.81 28.61 -0.03
N PHE A 140 -14.86 29.32 -0.43
CA PHE A 140 -15.59 30.27 0.42
C PHE A 140 -16.97 29.75 0.84
N GLU A 141 -17.56 28.85 0.06
CA GLU A 141 -18.86 28.23 0.35
C GLU A 141 -18.72 26.73 0.63
N LEU A 142 -19.39 26.26 1.70
CA LEU A 142 -19.58 24.84 2.00
C LEU A 142 -20.97 24.38 1.53
N ASN A 143 -21.11 23.11 1.17
CA ASN A 143 -22.40 22.55 0.77
C ASN A 143 -22.85 21.46 1.72
N ASP A 144 -24.08 21.58 2.22
CA ASP A 144 -24.72 20.57 3.07
C ASP A 144 -25.45 19.48 2.27
N ALA A 145 -25.53 19.59 0.94
CA ALA A 145 -26.28 18.67 0.10
C ALA A 145 -25.65 17.28 0.09
N VAL A 146 -26.43 16.27 0.51
CA VAL A 146 -26.04 14.86 0.49
C VAL A 146 -26.48 14.22 -0.84
N TYR A 147 -25.53 13.67 -1.58
CA TYR A 147 -25.84 12.89 -2.79
C TYR A 147 -26.32 11.48 -2.42
N LEU A 148 -27.60 11.21 -2.64
CA LEU A 148 -28.25 9.92 -2.39
C LEU A 148 -28.50 9.18 -3.72
N SER A 149 -28.75 7.87 -3.65
CA SER A 149 -29.11 7.00 -4.80
C SER A 149 -28.03 6.86 -5.88
N GLN A 150 -26.78 6.65 -5.48
CA GLN A 150 -25.69 6.38 -6.42
C GLN A 150 -25.64 4.90 -6.80
N GLY A 151 -26.29 4.53 -7.91
CA GLY A 151 -26.26 3.19 -8.50
C GLY A 151 -27.59 2.45 -8.40
N SER A 152 -27.88 1.59 -9.39
CA SER A 152 -29.08 0.76 -9.44
C SER A 152 -28.96 -0.52 -8.63
N LYS A 153 -27.73 -1.01 -8.41
CA LYS A 153 -27.44 -2.23 -7.66
C LYS A 153 -27.16 -1.91 -6.19
N MET A 154 -28.03 -2.39 -5.30
CA MET A 154 -27.85 -2.24 -3.86
C MET A 154 -26.85 -3.26 -3.32
N LYS A 155 -26.03 -2.85 -2.35
CA LYS A 155 -25.13 -3.75 -1.62
C LYS A 155 -25.86 -4.37 -0.45
N GLU A 156 -25.90 -5.69 -0.37
CA GLU A 156 -26.51 -6.38 0.76
C GLU A 156 -25.64 -6.31 2.01
N LEU A 157 -26.27 -6.00 3.14
CA LEU A 157 -25.67 -5.98 4.47
C LEU A 157 -25.94 -7.28 5.20
N ALA A 158 -24.88 -8.00 5.53
CA ALA A 158 -24.94 -9.21 6.35
C ALA A 158 -25.04 -8.87 7.84
N LEU A 159 -25.62 -9.80 8.61
CA LEU A 159 -25.50 -9.80 10.07
C LEU A 159 -24.11 -10.33 10.44
N TRP A 160 -23.40 -9.65 11.35
CA TRP A 160 -22.12 -10.09 11.86
C TRP A 160 -22.16 -10.34 13.36
N GLU A 161 -21.58 -11.47 13.75
CA GLU A 161 -21.34 -11.86 15.12
C GLU A 161 -19.84 -11.88 15.44
N ASP A 162 -19.48 -12.34 16.64
CA ASP A 162 -18.07 -12.49 17.05
C ASP A 162 -17.32 -13.49 16.15
N GLU A 163 -17.99 -14.54 15.67
CA GLU A 163 -17.40 -15.54 14.79
C GLU A 163 -16.97 -14.94 13.44
N ASP A 164 -17.81 -14.07 12.85
CA ASP A 164 -17.49 -13.37 11.61
C ASP A 164 -16.32 -12.40 11.78
N ALA A 165 -16.31 -11.64 12.88
CA ALA A 165 -15.24 -10.71 13.19
C ALA A 165 -13.89 -11.46 13.42
N GLN A 166 -13.93 -12.61 14.07
CA GLN A 166 -12.77 -13.50 14.23
C GLN A 166 -12.33 -14.12 12.90
N ALA A 167 -13.25 -14.50 12.02
CA ALA A 167 -12.93 -14.98 10.69
C ALA A 167 -12.20 -13.91 9.86
N VAL A 168 -12.62 -12.65 9.96
CA VAL A 168 -11.91 -11.52 9.32
C VAL A 168 -10.54 -11.30 9.95
N LEU A 169 -10.41 -11.38 11.27
CA LEU A 169 -9.10 -11.31 11.94
C LEU A 169 -8.16 -12.42 11.42
N ASN A 170 -8.64 -13.66 11.33
CA ASN A 170 -7.91 -14.80 10.78
C ASN A 170 -7.43 -14.53 9.35
N ASN A 171 -8.33 -14.04 8.49
CA ASN A 171 -8.01 -13.73 7.10
C ASN A 171 -6.96 -12.62 6.95
N LEU A 172 -7.04 -11.58 7.80
CA LEU A 172 -6.06 -10.49 7.80
C LEU A 172 -4.67 -10.96 8.28
N LEU A 173 -4.62 -11.86 9.27
CA LEU A 173 -3.36 -12.45 9.76
C LEU A 173 -2.74 -13.40 8.73
N ALA A 174 -3.55 -14.25 8.10
CA ALA A 174 -3.10 -15.24 7.10
C ALA A 174 -2.77 -14.63 5.73
N SER A 175 -3.13 -13.36 5.50
CA SER A 175 -2.90 -12.67 4.23
C SER A 175 -1.43 -12.75 3.79
N LYS A 176 -1.20 -13.25 2.58
CA LYS A 176 0.12 -13.33 1.93
C LYS A 176 0.48 -12.03 1.18
N THR A 177 -0.33 -11.00 1.36
CA THR A 177 -0.20 -9.70 0.71
C THR A 177 -0.11 -8.59 1.76
N ALA A 178 0.54 -7.48 1.41
CA ALA A 178 0.71 -6.39 2.37
C ALA A 178 -0.65 -5.74 2.63
N LEU A 179 -1.01 -5.62 3.90
CA LEU A 179 -2.27 -4.99 4.29
C LEU A 179 -2.25 -3.49 3.95
N ASP A 180 -3.34 -3.00 3.37
CA ASP A 180 -3.52 -1.55 3.16
C ASP A 180 -3.79 -0.82 4.48
N ALA A 181 -3.82 0.52 4.45
CA ALA A 181 -3.99 1.33 5.66
C ALA A 181 -5.30 1.04 6.40
N THR A 182 -6.40 0.79 5.68
CA THR A 182 -7.72 0.51 6.25
C THR A 182 -7.78 -0.92 6.80
N GLN A 183 -7.11 -1.88 6.15
CA GLN A 183 -6.93 -3.24 6.66
C GLN A 183 -6.06 -3.26 7.94
N ILE A 184 -4.97 -2.48 7.99
CA ILE A 184 -4.14 -2.32 9.19
C ILE A 184 -4.94 -1.71 10.33
N ASP A 185 -5.75 -0.68 10.05
CA ASP A 185 -6.65 -0.09 11.04
C ASP A 185 -7.66 -1.11 11.57
N THR A 186 -8.28 -1.87 10.66
CA THR A 186 -9.20 -2.97 11.01
C THR A 186 -8.53 -4.00 11.91
N LEU A 187 -7.33 -4.47 11.54
CA LEU A 187 -6.55 -5.42 12.32
C LEU A 187 -6.27 -4.90 13.74
N LYS A 188 -5.82 -3.65 13.86
CA LYS A 188 -5.52 -3.04 15.17
C LYS A 188 -6.75 -2.96 16.07
N VAL A 189 -7.90 -2.61 15.51
CA VAL A 189 -9.15 -2.54 16.28
C VAL A 189 -9.60 -3.94 16.69
N LEU A 190 -9.59 -4.93 15.79
CA LEU A 190 -9.96 -6.32 16.12
C LEU A 190 -9.07 -6.92 17.22
N LEU A 191 -7.76 -6.65 17.21
CA LEU A 191 -6.81 -7.10 18.23
C LEU A 191 -7.05 -6.51 19.64
N ARG A 192 -7.88 -5.45 19.77
CA ARG A 192 -8.28 -4.92 21.08
C ARG A 192 -9.40 -5.74 21.72
N TYR A 193 -10.22 -6.41 20.89
CA TYR A 193 -11.43 -7.10 21.32
C TYR A 193 -11.26 -8.62 21.30
N PHE A 194 -10.43 -9.15 20.41
CA PHE A 194 -10.20 -10.59 20.25
C PHE A 194 -8.74 -10.94 20.54
N ASP A 195 -8.53 -12.10 21.17
CA ASP A 195 -7.19 -12.67 21.33
C ASP A 195 -6.65 -13.16 19.98
N ILE A 196 -5.33 -13.32 19.91
CA ILE A 196 -4.68 -13.77 18.68
C ILE A 196 -4.97 -15.26 18.49
N PRO A 197 -5.61 -15.63 17.36
CA PRO A 197 -5.87 -17.02 17.02
C PRO A 197 -4.58 -17.73 16.62
N ASP A 198 -4.56 -19.07 16.72
CA ASP A 198 -3.40 -19.89 16.34
C ASP A 198 -3.26 -19.98 14.81
N VAL A 199 -2.81 -18.88 14.20
CA VAL A 199 -2.66 -18.73 12.75
C VAL A 199 -1.27 -18.19 12.43
N ALA A 200 -0.61 -18.84 11.47
CA ALA A 200 0.68 -18.36 10.96
C ALA A 200 0.50 -17.02 10.22
N ILE A 201 1.17 -15.98 10.72
CA ILE A 201 1.11 -14.65 10.12
C ILE A 201 1.83 -14.65 8.76
N GLY A 202 1.09 -14.41 7.69
CA GLY A 202 1.58 -14.55 6.31
C GLY A 202 2.63 -13.52 5.90
N MET A 203 2.62 -12.33 6.52
CA MET A 203 3.48 -11.20 6.15
C MET A 203 4.25 -10.61 7.33
N LYS A 204 5.51 -10.24 7.10
CA LYS A 204 6.40 -9.68 8.12
C LYS A 204 5.96 -8.29 8.59
N GLU A 205 5.37 -7.50 7.70
CA GLU A 205 4.77 -6.20 8.00
C GLU A 205 3.56 -6.34 8.93
N THR A 206 2.68 -7.31 8.66
CA THR A 206 1.52 -7.63 9.52
C THR A 206 1.98 -8.06 10.91
N MET A 207 3.00 -8.93 10.99
CA MET A 207 3.58 -9.36 12.27
C MET A 207 4.08 -8.19 13.13
N VAL A 208 4.67 -7.16 12.52
CA VAL A 208 5.11 -5.95 13.25
C VAL A 208 3.93 -5.20 13.85
N VAL A 209 2.81 -5.09 13.12
CA VAL A 209 1.59 -4.45 13.62
C VAL A 209 1.01 -5.24 14.80
N VAL A 210 0.97 -6.57 14.69
CA VAL A 210 0.47 -7.46 15.76
C VAL A 210 1.36 -7.39 17.00
N ALA A 211 2.68 -7.46 16.82
CA ALA A 211 3.64 -7.33 17.92
C ALA A 211 3.52 -5.98 18.64
N ASP A 212 3.17 -4.92 17.90
CA ASP A 212 2.92 -3.61 18.49
C ASP A 212 1.65 -3.58 19.35
N ALA A 213 0.56 -4.11 18.82
CA ALA A 213 -0.71 -4.21 19.55
C ALA A 213 -0.54 -5.03 20.84
N LEU A 214 0.19 -6.16 20.78
CA LEU A 214 0.49 -6.98 21.95
C LEU A 214 1.32 -6.23 23.00
N LYS A 215 2.35 -5.49 22.58
CA LYS A 215 3.15 -4.69 23.51
C LYS A 215 2.31 -3.60 24.16
N GLU A 216 1.44 -2.92 23.40
CA GLU A 216 0.52 -1.90 23.92
C GLU A 216 -0.49 -2.48 24.92
N ALA A 217 -0.89 -3.74 24.72
CA ALA A 217 -1.72 -4.50 25.67
C ALA A 217 -0.93 -5.10 26.87
N GLY A 218 0.37 -4.80 27.01
CA GLY A 218 1.22 -5.33 28.09
C GLY A 218 1.66 -6.80 27.91
N LYS A 219 1.30 -7.44 26.79
CA LYS A 219 1.61 -8.84 26.46
C LYS A 219 2.93 -8.98 25.68
N ALA A 220 3.99 -8.32 26.13
CA ALA A 220 5.27 -8.24 25.41
C ALA A 220 5.99 -9.60 25.25
N GLU A 221 5.74 -10.56 26.13
CA GLU A 221 6.28 -11.93 26.02
C GLU A 221 5.64 -12.70 24.85
N GLN A 222 4.33 -12.54 24.64
CA GLN A 222 3.64 -13.13 23.48
C GLN A 222 4.17 -12.54 22.16
N ALA A 223 4.50 -11.24 22.15
CA ALA A 223 5.12 -10.60 20.99
C ALA A 223 6.51 -11.20 20.67
N SER A 224 7.25 -11.68 21.68
CA SER A 224 8.55 -12.31 21.48
C SER A 224 8.47 -13.55 20.60
N VAL A 225 7.40 -14.33 20.73
CA VAL A 225 7.19 -15.59 20.00
C VAL A 225 6.98 -15.34 18.49
N LEU A 226 6.47 -14.17 18.12
CA LEU A 226 6.25 -13.79 16.73
C LEU A 226 7.56 -13.50 15.97
N PHE A 227 8.64 -13.15 16.69
CA PHE A 227 9.91 -12.80 16.08
C PHE A 227 10.77 -14.03 15.78
N THR A 228 10.97 -14.29 14.49
CA THR A 228 11.83 -15.40 14.03
C THR A 228 13.28 -14.99 13.77
N SER A 229 13.56 -13.69 13.62
CA SER A 229 14.89 -13.20 13.26
C SER A 229 15.19 -11.82 13.86
N PRO A 230 16.48 -11.42 13.98
CA PRO A 230 16.85 -10.07 14.40
C PRO A 230 16.27 -8.99 13.49
N VAL A 231 16.16 -9.26 12.19
CA VAL A 231 15.64 -8.31 11.20
C VAL A 231 14.18 -7.97 11.48
N ASP A 232 13.41 -8.91 12.02
CA ASP A 232 12.01 -8.68 12.41
C ASP A 232 11.92 -7.71 13.60
N ILE A 233 12.80 -7.87 14.60
CA ILE A 233 12.93 -6.95 15.74
C ILE A 233 13.36 -5.56 15.26
N MET A 234 14.35 -5.45 14.37
CA MET A 234 14.75 -4.16 13.81
C MET A 234 13.61 -3.51 13.01
N ARG A 235 12.82 -4.28 12.28
CA ARG A 235 11.64 -3.79 11.56
C ARG A 235 10.62 -3.20 12.53
N TYR A 236 10.33 -3.89 13.63
CA TYR A 236 9.47 -3.37 14.70
C TYR A 236 10.00 -2.05 15.28
N LEU A 237 11.27 -2.01 15.66
CA LEU A 237 11.89 -0.81 16.24
C LEU A 237 11.89 0.37 15.27
N TRP A 238 12.13 0.10 14.00
CA TRP A 238 12.13 1.11 12.95
C TRP A 238 10.71 1.62 12.66
N TYR A 239 9.72 0.73 12.63
CA TYR A 239 8.31 1.10 12.51
C TYR A 239 7.85 1.97 13.69
N LYS A 240 8.20 1.65 14.94
CA LYS A 240 7.84 2.53 16.07
C LYS A 240 8.52 3.88 16.05
N HIS A 241 9.72 3.95 15.49
CA HIS A 241 10.45 5.21 15.40
C HIS A 241 9.97 6.09 14.23
N THR A 242 9.62 5.49 13.09
CA THR A 242 9.38 6.23 11.83
C THR A 242 7.97 6.09 11.23
N GLY A 243 7.17 5.13 11.71
CA GLY A 243 5.90 4.72 11.08
C GLY A 243 6.08 3.83 9.83
N PHE A 244 7.30 3.61 9.35
CA PHE A 244 7.53 2.79 8.16
C PHE A 244 7.66 1.30 8.50
N LEU A 245 6.79 0.48 7.93
CA LEU A 245 6.86 -0.99 8.01
C LEU A 245 8.07 -1.57 7.26
N GLN A 246 8.62 -0.81 6.31
CA GLN A 246 9.80 -1.20 5.54
C GLN A 246 11.07 -0.57 6.13
N LEU A 247 12.17 -1.33 6.08
CA LEU A 247 13.47 -0.89 6.57
C LEU A 247 14.17 0.03 5.55
N ILE A 248 13.99 1.34 5.72
CA ILE A 248 14.63 2.38 4.91
C ILE A 248 15.78 2.99 5.70
N GLU A 249 16.95 3.11 5.08
CA GLU A 249 18.10 3.70 5.76
C GLU A 249 17.89 5.19 6.08
N PRO A 250 18.38 5.67 7.24
CA PRO A 250 18.26 7.08 7.63
C PRO A 250 18.79 8.04 6.55
N LYS A 251 19.93 7.72 5.93
CA LYS A 251 20.54 8.55 4.87
C LYS A 251 19.60 8.76 3.68
N THR A 252 18.83 7.73 3.32
CA THR A 252 17.86 7.78 2.21
C THR A 252 16.68 8.67 2.57
N ILE A 253 16.18 8.60 3.80
CA ILE A 253 15.11 9.48 4.30
C ILE A 253 15.58 10.94 4.29
N LEU A 254 16.77 11.21 4.81
CA LEU A 254 17.34 12.56 4.85
C LEU A 254 17.53 13.16 3.45
N LYS A 255 18.05 12.37 2.51
CA LYS A 255 18.22 12.79 1.12
C LYS A 255 16.88 13.16 0.47
N ARG A 256 15.83 12.39 0.74
CA ARG A 256 14.48 12.67 0.22
C ARG A 256 13.90 13.95 0.81
N ILE A 257 13.98 14.13 2.13
CA ILE A 257 13.50 15.34 2.79
C ILE A 257 14.23 16.56 2.24
N ALA A 258 15.56 16.49 2.12
CA ALA A 258 16.33 17.56 1.50
C ALA A 258 15.85 17.86 0.08
N ASN A 259 15.68 16.84 -0.77
CA ASN A 259 15.22 17.03 -2.15
C ASN A 259 13.80 17.62 -2.25
N ASN A 260 12.87 17.18 -1.41
CA ASN A 260 11.48 17.68 -1.42
C ASN A 260 11.37 19.12 -0.93
N ASN A 261 12.37 19.62 -0.20
CA ASN A 261 12.41 20.97 0.34
C ASN A 261 13.38 21.87 -0.45
N ARG A 262 13.82 21.42 -1.64
CA ARG A 262 14.57 22.26 -2.58
C ARG A 262 13.58 23.10 -3.38
N HIS A 263 13.84 24.39 -3.42
CA HIS A 263 13.07 25.35 -4.20
C HIS A 263 13.93 25.92 -5.32
N MET A 264 13.32 26.30 -6.45
CA MET A 264 14.05 26.90 -7.57
C MET A 264 14.69 28.24 -7.19
N LEU A 265 14.05 28.99 -6.29
CA LEU A 265 14.55 30.26 -5.77
C LEU A 265 15.38 30.01 -4.50
N PRO A 266 16.68 30.36 -4.49
CA PRO A 266 17.58 30.03 -3.38
C PRO A 266 17.14 30.55 -2.00
N PHE A 267 16.43 31.68 -1.95
CA PHE A 267 15.96 32.27 -0.69
C PHE A 267 14.74 31.56 -0.09
N LEU A 268 14.05 30.71 -0.86
CA LEU A 268 12.99 29.82 -0.38
C LEU A 268 13.50 28.41 -0.07
N ASP A 269 14.76 28.08 -0.41
CA ASP A 269 15.33 26.74 -0.21
C ASP A 269 15.47 26.41 1.29
N THR A 270 14.67 25.46 1.77
CA THR A 270 14.66 25.01 3.16
C THR A 270 15.33 23.64 3.33
N ALA A 271 15.92 23.07 2.26
CA ALA A 271 16.45 21.71 2.25
C ALA A 271 17.40 21.42 3.42
N ARG A 272 18.35 22.32 3.71
CA ARG A 272 19.33 22.15 4.78
C ARG A 272 18.69 22.20 6.17
N GLN A 273 17.70 23.07 6.36
CA GLN A 273 16.97 23.20 7.62
C GLN A 273 16.10 21.96 7.86
N SER A 274 15.30 21.58 6.87
CA SER A 274 14.44 20.39 6.91
C SER A 274 15.25 19.11 7.12
N GLN A 275 16.44 19.00 6.51
CA GLN A 275 17.36 17.89 6.76
C GLN A 275 17.84 17.86 8.23
N LYS A 276 18.28 18.98 8.80
CA LYS A 276 18.72 19.03 10.22
C LYS A 276 17.59 18.66 11.18
N THR A 277 16.38 19.16 10.94
CA THR A 277 15.20 18.80 11.74
C THR A 277 14.92 17.31 11.64
N ALA A 278 14.96 16.74 10.43
CA ALA A 278 14.79 15.30 10.23
C ALA A 278 15.89 14.47 10.89
N GLU A 279 17.16 14.92 10.85
CA GLU A 279 18.26 14.26 11.56
C GLU A 279 18.02 14.21 13.06
N ALA A 280 17.47 15.28 13.65
CA ALA A 280 17.13 15.32 15.06
C ALA A 280 16.00 14.33 15.41
N VAL A 281 14.97 14.24 14.56
CA VAL A 281 13.85 13.28 14.71
C VAL A 281 14.36 11.83 14.60
N LEU A 282 15.28 11.56 13.66
CA LEU A 282 15.87 10.22 13.42
C LEU A 282 16.85 9.75 14.50
N LYS A 283 17.10 10.54 15.55
CA LYS A 283 17.92 10.09 16.68
C LYS A 283 17.16 9.04 17.49
N LEU A 284 17.74 7.85 17.59
CA LEU A 284 17.20 6.75 18.39
C LEU A 284 17.34 7.08 19.88
N LYS A 285 16.21 7.05 20.60
CA LYS A 285 16.14 7.20 22.05
C LYS A 285 15.21 6.13 22.59
N TYR A 286 15.71 5.32 23.52
CA TYR A 286 14.95 4.26 24.18
C TYR A 286 15.07 4.38 25.69
N SER A 287 13.97 4.11 26.37
CA SER A 287 13.94 4.00 27.83
C SER A 287 14.61 2.70 28.30
N ARG A 288 14.92 2.63 29.61
CA ARG A 288 15.50 1.42 30.22
C ARG A 288 14.53 0.23 30.18
N SER A 289 13.22 0.47 30.33
CA SER A 289 12.20 -0.58 30.27
C SER A 289 12.07 -1.15 28.85
N GLU A 290 12.00 -0.29 27.83
CA GLU A 290 11.96 -0.73 26.43
C GLU A 290 13.22 -1.51 26.04
N SER A 291 14.39 -1.05 26.49
CA SER A 291 15.64 -1.75 26.21
C SER A 291 15.64 -3.17 26.77
N LYS A 292 15.12 -3.38 28.00
CA LYS A 292 15.01 -4.72 28.60
C LYS A 292 14.11 -5.66 27.81
N ILE A 293 12.96 -5.18 27.33
CA ILE A 293 12.03 -5.97 26.51
C ILE A 293 12.74 -6.44 25.23
N VAL A 294 13.41 -5.53 24.53
CA VAL A 294 14.09 -5.85 23.27
C VAL A 294 15.29 -6.79 23.49
N VAL A 295 16.00 -6.62 24.61
CA VAL A 295 17.08 -7.53 25.03
C VAL A 295 16.53 -8.96 25.20
N GLN A 296 15.40 -9.12 25.88
CA GLN A 296 14.74 -10.42 26.04
C GLN A 296 14.33 -11.01 24.69
N TRP A 297 13.74 -10.20 23.81
CA TRP A 297 13.38 -10.65 22.46
C TRP A 297 14.57 -11.17 21.66
N LEU A 298 15.70 -10.44 21.67
CA LEU A 298 16.92 -10.86 20.98
C LEU A 298 17.52 -12.13 21.58
N ASN A 299 17.50 -12.25 22.91
CA ASN A 299 18.02 -13.43 23.60
C ASN A 299 17.16 -14.68 23.37
N ASN A 300 15.85 -14.52 23.19
CA ASN A 300 14.90 -15.62 23.03
C ASN A 300 14.67 -16.03 21.56
N LEU A 301 15.39 -15.45 20.59
CA LEU A 301 15.22 -15.77 19.17
C LEU A 301 15.45 -17.27 18.90
N PRO A 302 14.60 -17.96 18.12
CA PRO A 302 14.70 -19.40 17.85
C PRO A 302 15.71 -19.71 16.74
N MET A 303 16.87 -19.07 16.73
CA MET A 303 17.92 -19.30 15.73
C MET A 303 19.32 -19.17 16.33
N ASN A 304 20.35 -19.68 15.64
CA ASN A 304 21.72 -19.59 16.12
C ASN A 304 22.31 -18.18 15.95
N THR A 305 23.41 -17.91 16.65
CA THR A 305 24.09 -16.61 16.74
C THR A 305 24.76 -16.24 15.41
N GLU A 306 25.38 -17.20 14.72
CA GLU A 306 26.02 -17.00 13.41
C GLU A 306 25.02 -16.59 12.32
N GLN A 307 23.92 -17.33 12.15
CA GLN A 307 22.86 -17.01 11.18
C GLN A 307 22.21 -15.66 11.52
N SER A 308 22.04 -15.37 12.82
CA SER A 308 21.56 -14.05 13.26
C SER A 308 22.51 -12.94 12.79
N ALA A 309 23.81 -13.11 12.98
CA ALA A 309 24.82 -12.15 12.55
C ALA A 309 24.87 -11.98 11.02
N ILE A 310 24.72 -13.08 10.26
CA ILE A 310 24.57 -13.04 8.79
C ILE A 310 23.37 -12.19 8.38
N LEU A 311 22.20 -12.36 9.04
CA LEU A 311 21.01 -11.56 8.76
C LEU A 311 21.15 -10.10 9.18
N MET A 312 21.97 -9.80 10.18
CA MET A 312 22.27 -8.43 10.61
C MET A 312 23.24 -7.71 9.66
N HIS A 313 24.08 -8.45 8.91
CA HIS A 313 25.13 -7.91 8.07
C HIS A 313 24.67 -6.85 7.04
N PRO A 314 23.58 -7.05 6.25
CA PRO A 314 23.17 -6.08 5.23
C PRO A 314 22.87 -4.67 5.76
N LYS A 315 22.46 -4.56 7.03
CA LYS A 315 22.16 -3.29 7.70
C LYS A 315 23.04 -3.06 8.92
N ARG A 316 24.30 -3.53 8.88
CA ARG A 316 25.26 -3.44 9.99
C ARG A 316 25.36 -2.05 10.62
N ALA A 317 25.40 -1.00 9.80
CA ALA A 317 25.49 0.39 10.28
C ALA A 317 24.27 0.83 11.09
N MET A 318 23.06 0.34 10.75
CA MET A 318 21.85 0.57 11.55
C MET A 318 21.93 -0.23 12.85
N TRP A 319 22.33 -1.50 12.79
CA TRP A 319 22.49 -2.35 13.96
C TRP A 319 23.46 -1.79 14.99
N VAL A 320 24.63 -1.28 14.58
CA VAL A 320 25.59 -0.64 15.49
C VAL A 320 24.93 0.53 16.25
N ARG A 321 24.04 1.30 15.60
CA ARG A 321 23.31 2.39 16.25
C ARG A 321 22.24 1.88 17.21
N PHE A 322 21.48 0.86 16.82
CA PHE A 322 20.50 0.21 17.70
C PHE A 322 21.15 -0.42 18.93
N ILE A 323 22.26 -1.16 18.75
CA ILE A 323 23.02 -1.77 19.84
C ILE A 323 23.43 -0.72 20.87
N ARG A 324 23.93 0.43 20.42
CA ARG A 324 24.29 1.56 21.29
C ARG A 324 23.05 2.19 21.96
N ALA A 325 22.00 2.46 21.20
CA ALA A 325 20.80 3.13 21.71
C ALA A 325 20.04 2.29 22.75
N LEU A 326 20.03 0.96 22.58
CA LEU A 326 19.40 -0.01 23.48
C LEU A 326 20.35 -0.52 24.57
N ARG A 327 21.62 -0.09 24.57
CA ARG A 327 22.65 -0.49 25.55
C ARG A 327 22.85 -2.02 25.62
N LEU A 328 22.74 -2.71 24.49
CA LEU A 328 22.75 -4.18 24.48
C LEU A 328 24.04 -4.77 25.04
N ALA A 329 25.18 -4.09 24.87
CA ALA A 329 26.48 -4.50 25.42
C ALA A 329 26.55 -4.42 26.96
N GLU A 330 25.74 -3.57 27.59
CA GLU A 330 25.63 -3.53 29.05
C GLU A 330 24.76 -4.69 29.55
N TYR A 331 23.61 -4.89 28.88
CA TYR A 331 22.66 -5.94 29.23
C TYR A 331 23.18 -7.35 28.96
N SER A 332 24.04 -7.55 27.95
CA SER A 332 24.65 -8.84 27.64
C SER A 332 25.59 -9.37 28.73
N LYS A 333 25.94 -8.55 29.73
CA LYS A 333 26.74 -8.97 30.89
C LYS A 333 25.87 -9.54 32.03
N GLN A 334 24.55 -9.40 31.95
CA GLN A 334 23.63 -9.91 32.97
C GLN A 334 23.48 -11.43 32.84
N LYS A 335 23.16 -12.10 33.97
CA LYS A 335 22.88 -13.54 33.98
C LYS A 335 21.64 -13.85 33.15
N GLY A 336 21.65 -14.92 32.36
CA GLY A 336 20.54 -15.31 31.48
C GLY A 336 20.53 -14.64 30.10
N MET A 337 21.58 -13.85 29.78
CA MET A 337 21.75 -13.17 28.50
C MET A 337 22.92 -13.72 27.69
N GLU A 338 23.26 -15.01 27.87
CA GLU A 338 24.43 -15.65 27.27
C GLU A 338 24.34 -15.65 25.74
N LYS A 339 23.15 -15.94 25.19
CA LYS A 339 22.93 -15.96 23.75
C LYS A 339 23.07 -14.58 23.12
N LEU A 340 22.58 -13.54 23.79
CA LEU A 340 22.81 -12.15 23.35
C LEU A 340 24.30 -11.79 23.39
N LYS A 341 25.03 -12.20 24.43
CA LYS A 341 26.47 -11.94 24.55
C LYS A 341 27.25 -12.57 23.40
N GLU A 342 26.97 -13.84 23.12
CA GLU A 342 27.57 -14.57 22.02
C GLU A 342 27.22 -13.96 20.66
N LEU A 343 25.95 -13.59 20.43
CA LEU A 343 25.52 -12.89 19.22
C LEU A 343 26.31 -11.59 19.00
N LEU A 344 26.47 -10.78 20.05
CA LEU A 344 27.22 -9.53 19.94
C LEU A 344 28.70 -9.78 19.65
N ASP A 345 29.30 -10.80 20.25
CA ASP A 345 30.70 -11.17 20.00
C ASP A 345 30.92 -11.59 18.54
N VAL A 346 30.11 -12.53 18.04
CA VAL A 346 30.11 -12.97 16.63
C VAL A 346 29.89 -11.79 15.68
N PHE A 347 28.96 -10.89 16.00
CA PHE A 347 28.64 -9.72 15.17
C PHE A 347 29.77 -8.68 15.12
N TYR A 348 30.42 -8.39 16.26
CA TYR A 348 31.50 -7.41 16.33
C TYR A 348 32.80 -7.94 15.72
N ASN A 349 33.15 -9.19 16.02
CA ASN A 349 34.36 -9.85 15.54
C ASN A 349 34.21 -10.42 14.11
N GLN A 350 33.00 -10.39 13.55
CA GLN A 350 32.70 -10.86 12.20
C GLN A 350 33.03 -12.36 12.02
N LEU A 351 32.73 -13.16 13.03
CA LEU A 351 32.96 -14.61 13.06
C LEU A 351 31.86 -15.36 12.29
N TYR A 352 31.56 -14.92 11.07
CA TYR A 352 30.55 -15.53 10.21
C TYR A 352 30.88 -15.26 8.74
N GLU A 353 30.52 -16.22 7.89
CA GLU A 353 30.71 -16.09 6.45
C GLU A 353 29.44 -15.59 5.77
N VAL A 354 29.55 -14.56 4.93
CA VAL A 354 28.40 -13.97 4.24
C VAL A 354 28.15 -14.73 2.92
N PRO A 355 27.03 -15.47 2.78
CA PRO A 355 26.84 -16.35 1.62
C PRO A 355 26.92 -15.64 0.26
N ALA A 356 26.45 -14.39 0.17
CA ALA A 356 26.54 -13.62 -1.06
C ALA A 356 27.99 -13.36 -1.50
N GLY A 357 28.91 -13.15 -0.54
CA GLY A 357 30.33 -12.96 -0.83
C GLY A 357 30.98 -14.25 -1.32
N VAL A 358 30.61 -15.40 -0.75
CA VAL A 358 31.10 -16.73 -1.16
C VAL A 358 30.62 -17.08 -2.57
N ILE A 359 29.34 -16.87 -2.85
CA ILE A 359 28.76 -17.09 -4.19
C ILE A 359 29.48 -16.23 -5.22
N GLU A 360 29.70 -14.95 -4.91
CA GLU A 360 30.41 -14.04 -5.80
C GLU A 360 31.87 -14.46 -6.01
N HIS A 361 32.55 -14.93 -4.95
CA HIS A 361 33.91 -15.43 -5.04
C HIS A 361 34.04 -16.58 -6.05
N TYR A 362 33.16 -17.57 -5.98
CA TYR A 362 33.16 -18.70 -6.94
C TYR A 362 32.69 -18.27 -8.33
N ARG A 363 31.74 -17.33 -8.42
CA ARG A 363 31.27 -16.80 -9.69
C ARG A 363 32.39 -16.10 -10.47
N LEU A 364 33.19 -15.27 -9.79
CA LEU A 364 34.35 -14.58 -10.38
C LEU A 364 35.47 -15.55 -10.80
N LYS A 365 35.55 -16.72 -10.17
CA LYS A 365 36.46 -17.81 -10.56
C LYS A 365 35.90 -18.70 -11.68
N ALA A 366 34.70 -18.41 -12.18
CA ALA A 366 33.98 -19.23 -13.15
C ALA A 366 33.77 -20.70 -12.70
N ASP A 367 33.66 -20.95 -11.39
CA ASP A 367 33.39 -22.28 -10.82
C ASP A 367 31.87 -22.52 -10.77
N ALA A 368 31.30 -22.99 -11.88
CA ALA A 368 29.86 -23.19 -12.05
C ALA A 368 29.28 -24.19 -11.02
N GLU A 369 29.97 -25.29 -10.78
CA GLU A 369 29.53 -26.36 -9.88
C GLU A 369 29.32 -25.84 -8.46
N LYS A 370 30.32 -25.15 -7.89
CA LYS A 370 30.19 -24.60 -6.52
C LYS A 370 29.22 -23.44 -6.46
N THR A 371 29.17 -22.58 -7.48
CA THR A 371 28.20 -21.48 -7.52
C THR A 371 26.77 -22.03 -7.54
N PHE A 372 26.47 -23.03 -8.37
CA PHE A 372 25.13 -23.63 -8.43
C PHE A 372 24.78 -24.41 -7.18
N ALA A 373 25.71 -25.16 -6.57
CA ALA A 373 25.46 -25.83 -5.30
C ALA A 373 25.03 -24.84 -4.19
N LEU A 374 25.70 -23.69 -4.10
CA LEU A 374 25.36 -22.63 -3.13
C LEU A 374 24.03 -21.93 -3.44
N LEU A 375 23.68 -21.80 -4.73
CA LEU A 375 22.43 -21.19 -5.18
C LEU A 375 21.23 -22.14 -5.05
N GLN A 376 21.40 -23.44 -5.30
CA GLN A 376 20.36 -24.47 -5.10
C GLN A 376 19.96 -24.59 -3.63
N ALA A 377 20.90 -24.39 -2.69
CA ALA A 377 20.60 -24.26 -1.27
C ALA A 377 19.73 -23.03 -0.95
N ARG A 378 19.59 -22.08 -1.88
CA ARG A 378 18.83 -20.81 -1.74
C ARG A 378 17.97 -20.53 -2.99
N PRO A 379 16.92 -21.32 -3.25
CA PRO A 379 16.17 -21.28 -4.52
C PRO A 379 15.65 -19.88 -4.89
N SER A 380 15.16 -19.11 -3.92
CA SER A 380 14.69 -17.73 -4.14
C SER A 380 15.79 -16.76 -4.56
N MET A 381 17.04 -16.96 -4.11
CA MET A 381 18.18 -16.18 -4.57
C MET A 381 18.57 -16.60 -5.99
N PHE A 382 18.54 -17.90 -6.28
CA PHE A 382 18.82 -18.43 -7.61
C PHE A 382 17.83 -17.89 -8.65
N ALA A 383 16.52 -17.90 -8.37
CA ALA A 383 15.53 -17.31 -9.26
C ALA A 383 15.83 -15.85 -9.61
N ARG A 384 16.19 -15.03 -8.61
CA ARG A 384 16.48 -13.60 -8.82
C ARG A 384 17.75 -13.34 -9.63
N SER A 385 18.69 -14.29 -9.67
CA SER A 385 19.94 -14.19 -10.43
C SER A 385 19.97 -15.10 -11.66
N LEU A 386 18.86 -15.78 -12.00
CA LEU A 386 18.79 -16.79 -13.05
C LEU A 386 19.38 -16.30 -14.37
N PHE A 387 18.84 -15.21 -14.92
CA PHE A 387 19.30 -14.66 -16.20
C PHE A 387 20.76 -14.19 -16.18
N ALA A 388 21.22 -13.67 -15.04
CA ALA A 388 22.61 -13.26 -14.91
C ALA A 388 23.55 -14.47 -14.96
N ASN A 389 23.15 -15.60 -14.35
CA ASN A 389 23.92 -16.84 -14.40
C ASN A 389 23.83 -17.52 -15.78
N MET A 390 22.69 -17.45 -16.47
CA MET A 390 22.56 -17.94 -17.86
C MET A 390 23.53 -17.22 -18.80
N LEU A 391 23.70 -15.90 -18.63
CA LEU A 391 24.68 -15.14 -19.43
C LEU A 391 26.13 -15.41 -19.02
N TRP A 392 26.39 -15.80 -17.77
CA TRP A 392 27.74 -15.98 -17.24
C TRP A 392 28.30 -17.39 -17.46
N PHE A 393 27.49 -18.41 -17.19
CA PHE A 393 27.86 -19.83 -17.26
C PHE A 393 27.22 -20.58 -18.43
N GLY A 394 26.21 -19.98 -19.08
CA GLY A 394 25.46 -20.61 -20.16
C GLY A 394 24.06 -21.07 -19.70
N ALA A 395 23.12 -21.03 -20.65
CA ALA A 395 21.71 -21.30 -20.37
C ALA A 395 21.43 -22.76 -19.99
N ALA A 396 22.04 -23.72 -20.70
CA ALA A 396 21.77 -25.15 -20.50
C ALA A 396 22.16 -25.62 -19.09
N GLU A 397 23.39 -25.33 -18.65
CA GLU A 397 23.87 -25.70 -17.31
C GLU A 397 23.07 -25.02 -16.21
N THR A 398 22.81 -23.72 -16.37
CA THR A 398 22.07 -22.92 -15.39
C THR A 398 20.62 -23.41 -15.23
N LEU A 399 19.92 -23.66 -16.34
CA LEU A 399 18.53 -24.10 -16.31
C LEU A 399 18.40 -25.53 -15.80
N SER A 400 19.34 -26.41 -16.11
CA SER A 400 19.39 -27.76 -15.52
C SER A 400 19.52 -27.71 -14.00
N ALA A 401 20.46 -26.92 -13.48
CA ALA A 401 20.64 -26.73 -12.03
C ALA A 401 19.42 -26.06 -11.37
N PHE A 402 18.79 -25.10 -12.04
CA PHE A 402 17.61 -24.40 -11.52
C PHE A 402 16.36 -25.28 -11.49
N SER A 403 16.15 -26.11 -12.52
CA SER A 403 14.98 -27.01 -12.62
C SER A 403 14.94 -28.00 -11.44
N ALA A 404 16.10 -28.44 -10.94
CA ALA A 404 16.19 -29.29 -9.76
C ALA A 404 15.66 -28.67 -8.45
N VAL A 405 15.44 -27.35 -8.42
CA VAL A 405 14.92 -26.61 -7.25
C VAL A 405 13.71 -25.72 -7.59
N ALA A 406 13.18 -25.81 -8.82
CA ALA A 406 12.11 -24.95 -9.29
C ALA A 406 10.78 -25.25 -8.57
N ASP A 407 10.56 -26.48 -8.12
CA ASP A 407 9.44 -26.93 -7.29
C ASP A 407 9.33 -26.17 -5.96
N LYS A 408 10.47 -25.79 -5.36
CA LYS A 408 10.55 -25.08 -4.08
C LYS A 408 10.19 -23.59 -4.17
N ILE A 409 9.99 -23.09 -5.38
CA ILE A 409 9.74 -21.66 -5.64
C ILE A 409 8.24 -21.44 -5.81
N PRO A 410 7.64 -20.31 -5.35
CA PRO A 410 6.24 -20.04 -5.64
C PRO A 410 5.98 -19.89 -7.15
N ALA A 411 4.90 -20.48 -7.68
CA ALA A 411 4.53 -20.41 -9.10
C ALA A 411 4.49 -18.97 -9.65
N ARG A 412 4.01 -18.01 -8.83
CA ARG A 412 4.01 -16.58 -9.14
C ARG A 412 5.40 -16.05 -9.54
N LEU A 413 6.47 -16.51 -8.88
CA LEU A 413 7.82 -16.08 -9.22
C LEU A 413 8.29 -16.68 -10.55
N LEU A 414 7.88 -17.90 -10.89
CA LEU A 414 8.18 -18.52 -12.19
C LEU A 414 7.49 -17.75 -13.33
N PHE A 415 6.21 -17.41 -13.17
CA PHE A 415 5.52 -16.53 -14.14
C PHE A 415 6.18 -15.17 -14.29
N THR A 416 6.67 -14.60 -13.18
CA THR A 416 7.46 -13.36 -13.21
C THR A 416 8.71 -13.54 -14.05
N LEU A 417 9.46 -14.63 -13.86
CA LEU A 417 10.66 -14.89 -14.65
C LEU A 417 10.31 -14.98 -16.14
N ASN A 418 9.31 -15.78 -16.50
CA ASN A 418 8.91 -15.92 -17.89
C ASN A 418 8.52 -14.56 -18.52
N SER A 419 7.68 -13.76 -17.84
CA SER A 419 7.25 -12.46 -18.35
C SER A 419 8.41 -11.47 -18.51
N TYR A 420 9.43 -11.55 -17.64
CA TYR A 420 10.58 -10.64 -17.67
C TYR A 420 11.71 -11.13 -18.58
N ALA A 421 11.72 -12.38 -19.04
CA ALA A 421 12.79 -12.93 -19.88
C ALA A 421 12.98 -12.09 -21.16
N LYS A 422 11.88 -11.81 -21.88
CA LYS A 422 11.87 -10.96 -23.10
C LYS A 422 12.52 -9.60 -22.85
N ASN A 423 12.15 -8.97 -21.73
CA ASN A 423 12.69 -7.67 -21.34
C ASN A 423 14.16 -7.72 -20.87
N TYR A 424 14.60 -8.83 -20.29
CA TYR A 424 15.96 -8.96 -19.77
C TYR A 424 16.97 -9.20 -20.89
N PHE A 425 16.61 -10.02 -21.88
CA PHE A 425 17.49 -10.41 -22.99
C PHE A 425 17.46 -9.42 -24.17
N ASP A 426 16.67 -8.35 -24.10
CA ASP A 426 16.73 -7.24 -25.06
C ASP A 426 17.96 -6.34 -24.81
N ARG A 427 18.77 -6.12 -25.84
CA ARG A 427 19.98 -5.27 -25.79
C ARG A 427 19.69 -3.78 -25.71
N THR A 428 18.54 -3.35 -26.19
CA THR A 428 18.17 -1.94 -26.33
C THR A 428 17.34 -1.45 -25.15
N GLN A 429 16.67 -2.37 -24.45
CA GLN A 429 15.72 -2.01 -23.42
C GLN A 429 16.40 -1.58 -22.12
N ASN A 430 16.10 -0.35 -21.71
CA ASN A 430 16.42 0.12 -20.38
C ASN A 430 15.30 -0.27 -19.41
N ARG A 431 15.66 -0.86 -18.27
CA ARG A 431 14.70 -1.28 -17.25
C ARG A 431 14.62 -0.24 -16.16
N ILE A 432 13.42 0.26 -15.89
CA ILE A 432 13.20 1.19 -14.80
C ILE A 432 12.80 0.39 -13.57
N VAL A 433 13.58 0.50 -12.50
CA VAL A 433 13.23 -0.07 -11.20
C VAL A 433 12.98 1.05 -10.20
N LYS A 434 11.94 0.89 -9.39
CA LYS A 434 11.63 1.81 -8.28
C LYS A 434 11.99 1.14 -6.96
N PRO A 435 13.26 1.23 -6.49
CA PRO A 435 13.66 0.66 -5.22
C PRO A 435 12.91 1.31 -4.05
N LEU A 436 12.95 0.62 -2.90
CA LEU A 436 12.55 1.11 -1.58
C LEU A 436 13.32 2.40 -1.27
N GLY A 437 12.74 3.55 -1.60
CA GLY A 437 13.55 4.75 -1.87
C GLY A 437 12.94 5.70 -2.91
N GLY A 438 11.95 5.25 -3.68
CA GLY A 438 11.03 6.10 -4.47
C GLY A 438 11.67 6.78 -5.68
N THR A 439 13.01 6.86 -5.71
CA THR A 439 13.78 7.30 -6.87
C THR A 439 13.79 6.20 -7.91
N ASN A 440 13.23 6.46 -9.08
CA ASN A 440 13.38 5.57 -10.22
C ASN A 440 14.87 5.47 -10.58
N LYS A 441 15.33 4.23 -10.78
CA LYS A 441 16.66 3.94 -11.28
C LYS A 441 16.54 3.23 -12.62
N THR A 442 17.17 3.80 -13.62
CA THR A 442 17.30 3.16 -14.93
C THR A 442 18.49 2.20 -14.89
N ILE A 443 18.23 0.92 -15.11
CA ILE A 443 19.22 -0.13 -15.25
C ILE A 443 19.36 -0.40 -16.75
N LYS A 444 20.56 -0.18 -17.29
CA LYS A 444 20.87 -0.49 -18.68
C LYS A 444 20.80 -2.00 -18.94
N ALA A 445 20.70 -2.36 -20.22
CA ALA A 445 20.87 -3.74 -20.66
C ALA A 445 22.20 -4.32 -20.13
N ASN A 446 22.21 -5.63 -19.85
CA ASN A 446 23.42 -6.28 -19.36
C ASN A 446 24.47 -6.31 -20.47
N ARG A 447 25.70 -5.86 -20.18
CA ARG A 447 26.79 -5.80 -21.18
C ARG A 447 27.11 -7.17 -21.79
N LEU A 448 26.89 -8.26 -21.05
CA LEU A 448 27.13 -9.61 -21.56
C LEU A 448 26.20 -10.01 -22.70
N LEU A 449 25.08 -9.31 -22.92
CA LEU A 449 24.18 -9.55 -24.06
C LEU A 449 24.86 -9.28 -25.41
N GLU A 450 25.93 -8.48 -25.44
CA GLU A 450 26.73 -8.20 -26.64
C GLU A 450 27.51 -9.44 -27.12
N LEU A 451 27.70 -10.45 -26.26
CA LEU A 451 28.45 -11.68 -26.59
C LEU A 451 27.61 -12.73 -27.35
N TYR A 452 26.29 -12.58 -27.33
CA TYR A 452 25.36 -13.56 -27.91
C TYR A 452 24.84 -13.05 -29.26
N THR A 453 24.22 -13.90 -30.08
CA THR A 453 23.43 -13.49 -31.25
C THR A 453 21.95 -13.35 -30.91
N ASP A 454 21.16 -12.67 -31.74
CA ASP A 454 19.71 -12.52 -31.49
C ASP A 454 19.00 -13.89 -31.45
N ALA A 455 19.44 -14.83 -32.30
CA ALA A 455 18.94 -16.20 -32.28
C ALA A 455 19.27 -16.95 -30.97
N GLN A 456 20.47 -16.73 -30.41
CA GLN A 456 20.83 -17.31 -29.11
C GLN A 456 20.04 -16.69 -27.95
N LEU A 457 19.82 -15.37 -27.99
CA LEU A 457 19.01 -14.68 -26.99
C LEU A 457 17.54 -15.12 -27.05
N GLN A 458 16.99 -15.31 -28.25
CA GLN A 458 15.66 -15.88 -28.43
C GLN A 458 15.60 -17.31 -27.89
N ALA A 459 16.58 -18.16 -28.20
CA ALA A 459 16.64 -19.51 -27.63
C ALA A 459 16.74 -19.53 -26.10
N MET A 460 17.38 -18.53 -25.47
CA MET A 460 17.37 -18.39 -24.01
C MET A 460 15.98 -18.02 -23.46
N ILE A 461 15.23 -17.16 -24.17
CA ILE A 461 13.86 -16.81 -23.80
C ILE A 461 12.97 -18.06 -23.90
N ASP A 462 13.03 -18.77 -25.02
CA ASP A 462 12.23 -19.96 -25.28
C ASP A 462 12.54 -21.05 -24.24
N ALA A 463 13.81 -21.26 -23.90
CA ALA A 463 14.21 -22.24 -22.88
C ALA A 463 13.69 -21.89 -21.46
N VAL A 464 13.54 -20.61 -21.13
CA VAL A 464 12.93 -20.18 -19.87
C VAL A 464 11.42 -20.43 -19.89
N GLU A 465 10.78 -20.15 -21.02
CA GLU A 465 9.35 -20.39 -21.23
C GLU A 465 9.03 -21.88 -21.10
N ASP A 466 9.78 -22.75 -21.81
CA ASP A 466 9.64 -24.20 -21.76
C ASP A 466 9.83 -24.76 -20.35
N MET A 467 10.86 -24.32 -19.63
CA MET A 467 11.09 -24.72 -18.23
C MET A 467 9.91 -24.31 -17.33
N CYS A 468 9.40 -23.09 -17.51
CA CYS A 468 8.27 -22.61 -16.72
C CYS A 468 6.98 -23.39 -17.03
N LEU A 469 6.72 -23.71 -18.30
CA LEU A 469 5.57 -24.52 -18.71
C LEU A 469 5.66 -25.94 -18.13
N HIS A 470 6.83 -26.58 -18.25
CA HIS A 470 7.06 -27.92 -17.72
C HIS A 470 6.86 -27.99 -16.20
N GLU A 471 7.40 -27.02 -15.46
CA GLU A 471 7.22 -26.96 -14.01
C GLU A 471 5.77 -26.67 -13.60
N MET A 472 5.02 -25.88 -14.38
CA MET A 472 3.58 -25.68 -14.14
C MET A 472 2.78 -26.94 -14.41
N GLU A 473 3.03 -27.63 -15.53
CA GLU A 473 2.41 -28.90 -15.86
C GLU A 473 2.64 -29.92 -14.75
N ARG A 474 3.89 -30.07 -14.28
CA ARG A 474 4.26 -30.95 -13.17
C ARG A 474 3.50 -30.60 -11.89
N ARG A 475 3.38 -29.31 -11.56
CA ARG A 475 2.62 -28.86 -10.37
C ARG A 475 1.15 -29.21 -10.49
N TYR A 476 0.50 -28.84 -11.59
CA TYR A 476 -0.92 -29.09 -11.76
C TYR A 476 -1.24 -30.59 -11.84
N ALA A 477 -0.36 -31.40 -12.45
CA ALA A 477 -0.48 -32.85 -12.46
C ALA A 477 -0.38 -33.48 -11.06
N SER A 478 0.31 -32.82 -10.12
CA SER A 478 0.45 -33.29 -8.73
C SER A 478 -0.72 -32.92 -7.81
N VAL A 479 -1.65 -32.07 -8.28
CA VAL A 479 -2.82 -31.66 -7.48
C VAL A 479 -3.94 -32.68 -7.67
N GLU A 480 -4.37 -33.31 -6.58
CA GLU A 480 -5.52 -34.20 -6.61
C GLU A 480 -6.79 -33.42 -6.99
N ASN A 481 -7.57 -33.96 -7.93
CA ASN A 481 -8.82 -33.37 -8.38
C ASN A 481 -9.94 -34.39 -8.29
N GLU A 482 -10.92 -34.10 -7.45
CA GLU A 482 -12.10 -34.95 -7.22
C GLU A 482 -13.15 -34.80 -8.34
N ASN A 483 -13.02 -33.77 -9.20
CA ASN A 483 -13.98 -33.49 -10.25
C ASN A 483 -13.76 -34.38 -11.48
N LYS A 484 -14.84 -34.99 -11.98
CA LYS A 484 -14.81 -35.84 -13.19
C LYS A 484 -14.59 -35.05 -14.49
N THR A 485 -15.00 -33.79 -14.52
CA THR A 485 -14.91 -32.92 -15.70
C THR A 485 -14.52 -31.52 -15.28
N ILE A 486 -13.64 -30.89 -16.06
CA ILE A 486 -13.21 -29.50 -15.87
C ILE A 486 -13.64 -28.70 -17.08
N PHE A 487 -14.38 -27.61 -16.87
CA PHE A 487 -14.68 -26.64 -17.92
C PHE A 487 -13.75 -25.43 -17.77
N ILE A 488 -13.00 -25.11 -18.82
CA ILE A 488 -12.12 -23.94 -18.87
C ILE A 488 -12.85 -22.84 -19.64
N ASP A 489 -13.36 -21.85 -18.92
CA ASP A 489 -14.06 -20.72 -19.51
C ASP A 489 -13.10 -19.86 -20.36
N LYS A 490 -13.51 -19.47 -21.57
CA LYS A 490 -12.69 -18.64 -22.47
C LYS A 490 -12.36 -17.28 -21.87
N SER A 491 -13.18 -16.77 -20.95
CA SER A 491 -12.93 -15.51 -20.24
C SER A 491 -11.63 -15.53 -19.42
N LEU A 492 -11.16 -16.72 -18.99
CA LEU A 492 -9.91 -16.88 -18.25
C LEU A 492 -8.68 -16.39 -19.03
N PHE A 493 -8.71 -16.44 -20.37
CA PHE A 493 -7.62 -15.90 -21.20
C PHE A 493 -7.48 -14.38 -21.11
N TYR A 494 -8.54 -13.69 -20.73
CA TYR A 494 -8.55 -12.23 -20.58
C TYR A 494 -8.38 -11.79 -19.13
N MET A 495 -8.31 -12.72 -18.17
CA MET A 495 -8.07 -12.40 -16.77
C MET A 495 -6.57 -12.16 -16.52
N PRO A 496 -6.15 -10.93 -16.17
CA PRO A 496 -4.76 -10.65 -15.90
C PRO A 496 -4.33 -11.37 -14.61
N ILE A 497 -3.18 -12.06 -14.65
CA ILE A 497 -2.55 -12.60 -13.46
C ILE A 497 -1.79 -11.46 -12.77
N PRO A 498 -2.10 -11.10 -11.51
CA PRO A 498 -1.39 -10.05 -10.80
C PRO A 498 0.00 -10.52 -10.35
N ILE A 499 0.98 -10.42 -11.25
CA ILE A 499 2.37 -10.86 -11.01
C ILE A 499 3.08 -9.90 -10.03
N GLY A 500 2.70 -8.62 -9.98
CA GLY A 500 3.30 -7.58 -9.14
C GLY A 500 2.43 -7.05 -8.00
N ASP A 501 1.14 -7.38 -7.98
CA ASP A 501 0.22 -6.73 -7.06
C ASP A 501 0.34 -7.28 -5.63
N ARG A 502 0.37 -6.36 -4.67
CA ARG A 502 0.53 -6.64 -3.24
C ARG A 502 -0.75 -6.37 -2.46
N ALA A 503 -1.85 -6.06 -3.12
CA ALA A 503 -3.15 -5.91 -2.49
C ALA A 503 -4.06 -7.06 -2.93
N ALA A 504 -4.32 -8.01 -2.04
CA ALA A 504 -5.60 -8.71 -2.08
C ALA A 504 -6.60 -7.81 -1.34
N SER A 505 -7.65 -7.34 -2.01
CA SER A 505 -8.72 -6.62 -1.34
C SER A 505 -9.47 -7.60 -0.44
N VAL A 506 -9.16 -7.58 0.86
CA VAL A 506 -9.95 -8.29 1.89
C VAL A 506 -11.27 -7.54 2.16
N GLN A 507 -11.35 -6.26 1.78
CA GLN A 507 -12.56 -5.44 1.91
C GLN A 507 -13.49 -5.63 0.71
N ASN A 508 -14.79 -5.69 0.99
CA ASN A 508 -15.86 -5.80 0.00
C ASN A 508 -16.31 -4.43 -0.56
N LEU A 509 -15.57 -3.36 -0.27
CA LEU A 509 -15.70 -2.09 -0.97
C LEU A 509 -14.92 -2.20 -2.30
N PRO A 510 -15.50 -1.80 -3.44
CA PRO A 510 -14.85 -1.97 -4.73
C PRO A 510 -13.58 -1.12 -4.80
N VAL A 511 -12.43 -1.79 -4.64
CA VAL A 511 -11.12 -1.22 -4.95
C VAL A 511 -10.73 -1.79 -6.30
N ALA A 512 -10.69 -0.94 -7.33
CA ALA A 512 -10.13 -1.32 -8.61
C ALA A 512 -8.61 -1.49 -8.43
N LEU A 513 -8.11 -2.72 -8.61
CA LEU A 513 -6.68 -3.00 -8.57
C LEU A 513 -6.00 -2.46 -9.83
N MET A 514 -4.68 -2.28 -9.79
CA MET A 514 -3.96 -1.75 -10.94
C MET A 514 -4.04 -2.75 -12.11
N GLY A 515 -4.57 -2.29 -13.26
CA GLY A 515 -4.73 -3.13 -14.45
C GLY A 515 -6.02 -3.95 -14.49
N THR A 516 -6.97 -3.73 -13.58
CA THR A 516 -8.29 -4.35 -13.67
C THR A 516 -9.11 -3.73 -14.79
N HIS A 517 -9.66 -4.58 -15.66
CA HIS A 517 -10.75 -4.20 -16.55
C HIS A 517 -12.06 -4.60 -15.89
N PHE A 518 -13.04 -3.70 -15.91
CA PHE A 518 -14.39 -3.99 -15.43
C PHE A 518 -15.41 -3.37 -16.39
N PRO A 519 -16.55 -4.04 -16.62
CA PRO A 519 -17.63 -3.46 -17.41
C PRO A 519 -18.18 -2.24 -16.68
N LEU A 520 -18.41 -1.15 -17.42
CA LEU A 520 -19.06 0.04 -16.88
C LEU A 520 -20.57 -0.20 -16.85
N GLU A 521 -21.18 -0.05 -15.67
CA GLU A 521 -22.65 -0.15 -15.51
C GLU A 521 -23.39 1.06 -16.13
N GLY A 522 -22.65 2.12 -16.49
CA GLY A 522 -23.17 3.31 -17.17
C GLY A 522 -22.15 3.89 -18.15
N ASN A 523 -22.34 5.14 -18.57
CA ASN A 523 -21.48 5.83 -19.53
C ASN A 523 -20.42 6.75 -18.89
N ALA A 524 -20.25 6.68 -17.56
CA ALA A 524 -19.32 7.57 -16.84
C ALA A 524 -18.76 6.91 -15.58
N VAL A 525 -17.49 7.20 -15.30
CA VAL A 525 -16.81 6.87 -14.05
C VAL A 525 -16.53 8.17 -13.30
N ARG A 526 -16.80 8.22 -12.00
CA ARG A 526 -16.47 9.36 -11.16
C ARG A 526 -15.41 8.96 -10.14
N LEU A 527 -14.26 9.61 -10.22
CA LEU A 527 -13.16 9.47 -9.29
C LEU A 527 -13.24 10.58 -8.25
N PHE A 528 -13.12 10.22 -6.98
CA PHE A 528 -13.13 11.15 -5.87
C PHE A 528 -11.84 11.00 -5.08
N MET A 529 -11.22 12.11 -4.72
CA MET A 529 -10.10 12.14 -3.80
C MET A 529 -10.50 12.97 -2.58
N GLN A 530 -10.47 12.34 -1.40
CA GLN A 530 -10.85 12.98 -0.13
C GLN A 530 -9.64 12.99 0.82
N TRP A 531 -9.39 14.13 1.47
CA TRP A 531 -8.32 14.28 2.45
C TRP A 531 -8.65 15.35 3.50
N GLY A 532 -7.75 15.58 4.46
CA GLY A 532 -7.83 16.72 5.38
C GLY A 532 -8.73 16.53 6.61
N LYS A 533 -9.43 15.40 6.76
CA LYS A 533 -10.23 15.13 7.97
C LYS A 533 -9.35 15.15 9.23
N GLY A 534 -9.67 16.01 10.19
CA GLY A 534 -8.93 16.17 11.45
C GLY A 534 -7.55 16.82 11.30
N MET A 535 -7.28 17.46 10.16
CA MET A 535 -6.06 18.24 9.95
C MET A 535 -6.32 19.73 10.22
N LYS A 536 -5.36 20.39 10.88
CA LYS A 536 -5.35 21.85 10.99
C LYS A 536 -5.19 22.48 9.62
N ALA A 537 -5.71 23.70 9.47
CA ALA A 537 -5.57 24.49 8.26
C ALA A 537 -4.08 24.63 7.90
N GLN A 538 -3.73 24.18 6.70
CA GLN A 538 -2.36 24.18 6.21
C GLN A 538 -2.33 24.21 4.68
N HIS A 539 -1.24 24.74 4.14
CA HIS A 539 -0.98 24.66 2.71
C HIS A 539 -0.57 23.23 2.34
N LEU A 540 -1.42 22.52 1.60
CA LEU A 540 -1.15 21.18 1.06
C LEU A 540 -1.73 21.12 -0.35
N ASP A 541 -0.83 21.13 -1.33
CA ASP A 541 -1.16 21.07 -2.75
C ASP A 541 -1.25 19.60 -3.17
N MET A 542 -2.47 19.08 -3.26
CA MET A 542 -2.73 17.69 -3.65
C MET A 542 -3.64 17.66 -4.87
N ASP A 543 -3.24 16.84 -5.83
CA ASP A 543 -3.61 17.02 -7.23
C ASP A 543 -4.13 15.70 -7.79
N LEU A 544 -5.35 15.70 -8.34
CA LEU A 544 -5.94 14.50 -8.95
C LEU A 544 -5.72 14.57 -10.46
N SER A 545 -4.75 13.81 -10.96
CA SER A 545 -4.45 13.75 -12.39
C SER A 545 -4.74 12.37 -12.96
N CYS A 546 -5.18 12.36 -14.22
CA CYS A 546 -5.42 11.16 -15.01
C CYS A 546 -4.68 11.26 -16.34
N LEU A 547 -4.06 10.15 -16.74
CA LEU A 547 -3.54 9.93 -18.09
C LEU A 547 -4.49 8.97 -18.81
N ILE A 548 -4.98 9.38 -19.97
CA ILE A 548 -5.93 8.63 -20.78
C ILE A 548 -5.19 8.17 -22.03
N ALA A 549 -5.10 6.85 -22.21
CA ALA A 549 -4.54 6.24 -23.40
C ALA A 549 -5.69 5.86 -24.35
N TYR A 550 -5.68 6.45 -25.54
CA TYR A 550 -6.51 6.06 -26.68
C TYR A 550 -5.72 5.11 -27.58
N ASP A 551 -6.35 4.61 -28.63
CA ASP A 551 -5.70 3.71 -29.59
C ASP A 551 -4.50 4.37 -30.31
N ASP A 552 -4.56 5.68 -30.55
CA ASP A 552 -3.58 6.43 -31.37
C ASP A 552 -2.82 7.52 -30.61
N LYS A 553 -3.31 7.96 -29.44
CA LYS A 553 -2.74 9.07 -28.67
C LYS A 553 -2.85 8.87 -27.16
N MET A 554 -2.08 9.66 -26.42
CA MET A 554 -2.26 9.83 -24.98
C MET A 554 -2.66 11.27 -24.70
N ASP A 555 -3.65 11.46 -23.84
CA ASP A 555 -4.07 12.77 -23.35
C ASP A 555 -4.12 12.78 -21.82
N ASN A 556 -4.18 13.94 -21.20
CA ASN A 556 -4.14 14.07 -19.75
C ASN A 556 -5.16 15.08 -19.21
N CYS A 557 -5.79 14.72 -18.09
CA CYS A 557 -6.74 15.55 -17.37
C CYS A 557 -6.18 15.87 -15.97
N SER A 558 -5.94 17.14 -15.66
CA SER A 558 -5.24 17.61 -14.42
C SER A 558 -5.56 19.09 -14.14
N TYR A 559 -5.06 19.68 -13.05
CA TYR A 559 -5.30 21.08 -12.66
C TYR A 559 -5.09 22.13 -13.76
N TYR A 560 -4.17 21.88 -14.70
CA TYR A 560 -3.84 22.79 -15.82
C TYR A 560 -4.54 22.41 -17.12
N ASN A 561 -5.29 21.30 -17.16
CA ASN A 561 -6.07 20.85 -18.29
C ASN A 561 -7.36 20.19 -17.79
N LEU A 562 -8.34 21.05 -17.43
CA LEU A 562 -9.55 20.63 -16.73
C LEU A 562 -10.55 19.85 -17.60
N SER A 563 -10.35 19.83 -18.92
CA SER A 563 -11.19 19.10 -19.85
C SER A 563 -10.35 18.51 -20.98
N THR A 564 -10.56 17.23 -21.27
CA THR A 564 -10.04 16.53 -22.45
C THR A 564 -11.15 15.64 -23.00
N THR A 565 -10.94 15.02 -24.16
CA THR A 565 -11.84 13.99 -24.70
C THR A 565 -12.11 12.96 -23.58
N GLY A 566 -13.38 12.59 -23.37
CA GLY A 566 -13.77 11.60 -22.37
C GLY A 566 -13.45 11.91 -20.89
N ALA A 567 -13.01 13.13 -20.51
CA ALA A 567 -12.76 13.47 -19.10
C ALA A 567 -12.91 14.95 -18.74
N ARG A 568 -13.45 15.20 -17.54
CA ARG A 568 -13.65 16.53 -16.94
C ARG A 568 -13.21 16.55 -15.48
N HIS A 569 -12.45 17.58 -15.09
CA HIS A 569 -11.87 17.77 -13.75
C HIS A 569 -12.47 18.98 -13.03
N SER A 570 -12.72 18.88 -11.72
CA SER A 570 -13.34 19.96 -10.93
C SER A 570 -12.39 21.10 -10.53
N GLY A 571 -11.10 20.98 -10.85
CA GLY A 571 -10.02 21.79 -10.29
C GLY A 571 -9.51 21.26 -8.94
N ASP A 572 -8.31 21.68 -8.55
CA ASP A 572 -7.60 21.20 -7.35
C ASP A 572 -7.67 22.18 -6.20
N ILE A 573 -7.64 21.63 -4.98
CA ILE A 573 -7.60 22.39 -3.74
C ILE A 573 -6.16 22.47 -3.26
N ARG A 574 -5.60 23.69 -3.20
CA ARG A 574 -4.20 23.94 -2.82
C ARG A 574 -4.01 24.30 -1.34
N SER A 575 -5.10 24.62 -0.65
CA SER A 575 -5.09 25.00 0.77
C SER A 575 -6.21 24.29 1.52
N ILE A 576 -5.86 23.67 2.64
CA ILE A 576 -6.81 22.98 3.50
C ILE A 576 -7.39 23.99 4.50
N PRO A 577 -8.71 24.28 4.47
CA PRO A 577 -9.42 24.86 5.61
C PRO A 577 -9.53 23.85 6.76
N ASN A 578 -9.78 24.32 8.00
CA ASN A 578 -9.87 23.42 9.15
C ASN A 578 -10.92 22.31 8.93
N ASP A 579 -10.50 21.07 9.23
CA ASP A 579 -11.31 19.87 9.44
C ASP A 579 -11.92 19.10 8.24
N VAL A 580 -11.93 19.54 6.97
CA VAL A 580 -12.35 18.70 5.80
C VAL A 580 -11.78 19.20 4.44
N CYS A 581 -11.57 18.32 3.42
CA CYS A 581 -11.40 18.66 1.97
C CYS A 581 -11.84 17.50 1.02
N LYS A 582 -12.41 17.81 -0.17
CA LYS A 582 -12.72 16.84 -1.26
C LYS A 582 -12.48 17.44 -2.66
N CYS A 583 -11.80 16.72 -3.57
CA CYS A 583 -11.69 17.01 -5.02
C CYS A 583 -12.34 15.90 -5.86
N LYS A 584 -12.80 16.25 -7.08
CA LYS A 584 -13.60 15.36 -7.94
C LYS A 584 -13.14 15.38 -9.40
N LEU A 585 -13.04 14.19 -10.01
CA LEU A 585 -12.77 13.99 -11.43
C LEU A 585 -13.86 13.09 -12.02
N THR A 586 -14.37 13.42 -13.20
CA THR A 586 -15.36 12.59 -13.91
C THR A 586 -14.82 12.20 -15.28
N LEU A 587 -14.75 10.91 -15.54
CA LEU A 587 -14.47 10.32 -16.85
C LEU A 587 -15.81 9.95 -17.49
N THR A 588 -16.01 10.29 -18.75
CA THR A 588 -17.23 9.97 -19.52
C THR A 588 -16.82 9.21 -20.76
N THR A 589 -17.51 8.13 -21.09
CA THR A 589 -17.25 7.34 -22.31
C THR A 589 -17.92 7.92 -23.56
N ASN A 590 -18.51 9.12 -23.46
CA ASN A 590 -19.13 9.80 -24.58
C ASN A 590 -18.31 11.04 -24.93
N ASP A 591 -17.41 10.86 -25.89
CA ASP A 591 -17.35 11.63 -27.14
C ASP A 591 -16.56 10.81 -28.18
#